data_AF-A0A820AZC0-F1
#
_entry.id   AF-A0A820AZC0-F1
#
_cell.length_a   1.000
_cell.length_b   1.000
_cell.length_c   1.000
_cell.angle_alpha   90.00
_cell.angle_beta   90.00
_cell.angle_gamma   90.00
#
_symmetry.space_group_name_H-M   'P 1'
#
loop_
_entity.id
_entity.type
_entity.pdbx_description
1 polymer ?
#
loop_
_entity_poly.entity_id
_entity_poly.type
_entity_poly.pdbx_seq_one_letter_code
_entity_poly.pdbx_strand_id
1 'polypeptide(L)'
;MRRCWPKTSIGTGSNSTGDKISGYHPDKCGGFERKDAWDIRGNDILTSPIQQPDYASCCSQCQATLGCIAFTYSSASQQCSLKTSIGSGRSSTGDRISGYN
;
A
#
# COMPACT_ATOMS: atom_id res chain seq x y z
N MET A 1 -22.41 23.91 -5.21
CA MET A 1 -20.94 23.77 -5.33
C MET A 1 -20.49 22.60 -4.45
N ARG A 2 -19.75 21.63 -4.99
CA ARG A 2 -19.20 20.50 -4.21
C ARG A 2 -17.79 20.87 -3.74
N ARG A 3 -17.47 20.62 -2.47
CA ARG A 3 -16.16 20.92 -1.85
C ARG A 3 -15.55 19.64 -1.30
N CYS A 4 -14.24 19.48 -1.47
CA CYS A 4 -13.48 18.36 -0.93
C CYS A 4 -12.52 18.89 0.13
N TRP A 5 -12.44 18.19 1.27
CA TRP A 5 -11.53 18.51 2.37
C TRP A 5 -10.58 17.34 2.60
N PRO A 6 -9.41 17.32 1.93
CA PRO A 6 -8.41 16.29 2.18
C PRO A 6 -7.87 16.41 3.61
N LYS A 7 -7.68 15.27 4.27
CA LYS A 7 -7.10 15.19 5.62
C LYS A 7 -5.86 14.29 5.58
N THR A 8 -4.89 14.56 6.45
CA THR A 8 -3.62 13.83 6.55
C THR A 8 -3.65 12.68 7.55
N SER A 9 -4.68 12.60 8.40
CA SER A 9 -4.86 11.51 9.37
C SER A 9 -6.34 11.22 9.58
N ILE A 10 -6.65 10.00 10.01
CA ILE A 10 -7.98 9.65 10.50
C ILE A 10 -8.10 10.23 11.91
N GLY A 11 -9.05 11.14 12.10
CA GLY A 11 -9.46 11.61 13.42
C GLY A 11 -10.66 10.84 13.96
N THR A 12 -11.11 11.15 15.17
CA THR A 12 -12.41 10.72 15.68
C THR A 12 -13.53 11.29 14.81
N GLY A 13 -14.39 10.41 14.30
CA GLY A 13 -15.56 10.82 13.52
C GLY A 13 -16.57 11.54 14.41
N SER A 14 -17.20 12.59 13.89
CA SER A 14 -18.37 13.22 14.50
C SER A 14 -19.57 13.05 13.56
N ASN A 15 -20.76 12.93 14.13
CA ASN A 15 -21.99 12.87 13.35
C ASN A 15 -22.13 14.16 12.53
N SER A 16 -22.10 14.04 11.21
CA SER A 16 -22.36 15.14 10.31
C SER A 16 -23.81 15.10 9.86
N THR A 17 -24.43 16.27 9.72
CA THR A 17 -25.66 16.43 8.93
C THR A 17 -25.46 15.81 7.54
N GLY A 18 -26.49 15.13 7.02
CA GLY A 18 -26.43 14.17 5.88
C GLY A 18 -25.89 14.68 4.54
N ASP A 19 -25.39 15.92 4.49
CA ASP A 19 -24.79 16.54 3.31
C ASP A 19 -23.27 16.29 3.20
N LYS A 20 -22.67 15.55 4.15
CA LYS A 20 -21.24 15.26 4.19
C LYS A 20 -20.99 13.76 4.10
N ILE A 21 -20.17 13.37 3.13
CA ILE A 21 -19.63 12.01 3.01
C ILE A 21 -18.15 12.08 3.38
N SER A 22 -17.70 11.22 4.29
CA SER A 22 -16.28 11.04 4.63
C SER A 22 -15.83 9.66 4.18
N GLY A 23 -14.59 9.57 3.71
CA GLY A 23 -13.93 8.32 3.38
C GLY A 23 -12.47 8.38 3.80
N TYR A 24 -11.90 7.22 4.07
CA TYR A 24 -10.48 7.05 4.28
C TYR A 24 -9.98 6.01 3.30
N HIS A 25 -8.81 6.26 2.71
CA HIS A 25 -8.10 5.26 1.93
C HIS A 25 -6.87 4.83 2.76
N PRO A 26 -6.85 3.60 3.31
CA PRO A 26 -5.69 3.05 4.03
C PRO A 26 -4.40 3.00 3.22
N ASP A 27 -4.49 3.31 1.94
CA ASP A 27 -3.57 2.84 0.92
C ASP A 27 -3.06 3.97 0.04
N LYS A 28 -3.12 5.23 0.50
CA LYS A 28 -2.50 6.36 -0.20
C LYS A 28 -0.97 6.27 -0.12
N CYS A 29 -0.44 5.22 -0.73
CA CYS A 29 0.94 5.04 -1.08
C CYS A 29 1.24 5.85 -2.36
N GLY A 30 1.22 7.18 -2.28
CA GLY A 30 1.44 8.13 -3.38
C GLY A 30 1.22 7.64 -4.83
N GLY A 31 0.05 7.05 -5.12
CA GLY A 31 -0.34 6.60 -6.47
C GLY A 31 -0.33 5.09 -6.72
N PHE A 32 0.29 4.28 -5.87
CA PHE A 32 0.29 2.83 -6.01
C PHE A 32 -1.11 2.25 -5.76
N GLU A 33 -1.62 1.48 -6.71
CA GLU A 33 -2.81 0.66 -6.59
C GLU A 33 -2.54 -0.48 -5.60
N ARG A 34 -3.35 -0.55 -4.55
CA ARG A 34 -3.31 -1.66 -3.58
C ARG A 34 -4.11 -2.84 -4.09
N LYS A 35 -3.53 -4.02 -3.93
CA LYS A 35 -4.20 -5.30 -4.15
C LYS A 35 -3.94 -6.26 -3.00
N ASP A 36 -5.01 -6.57 -2.27
CA ASP A 36 -4.99 -7.54 -1.17
C ASP A 36 -4.95 -8.99 -1.68
N ALA A 37 -4.45 -9.89 -0.83
CA ALA A 37 -4.30 -11.31 -1.12
C ALA A 37 -3.56 -11.56 -2.45
N TRP A 38 -2.56 -10.74 -2.74
CA TRP A 38 -1.84 -10.76 -4.01
C TRP A 38 -0.34 -10.64 -3.79
N ASP A 39 0.40 -11.54 -4.42
CA ASP A 39 1.85 -11.60 -4.39
C ASP A 39 2.40 -11.42 -5.79
N ILE A 40 3.17 -10.37 -6.01
CA ILE A 40 3.95 -10.22 -7.23
C ILE A 40 5.20 -11.09 -7.03
N ARG A 41 5.49 -12.03 -7.93
CA ARG A 41 6.67 -12.90 -7.76
C ARG A 41 7.86 -12.40 -8.57
N GLY A 42 9.03 -12.46 -7.94
CA GLY A 42 10.30 -12.09 -8.56
C GLY A 42 10.47 -10.59 -8.75
N ASN A 43 11.52 -10.22 -9.50
CA ASN A 43 11.94 -8.84 -9.75
C ASN A 43 12.23 -8.05 -8.47
N ASP A 44 12.60 -8.76 -7.40
CA ASP A 44 12.94 -8.15 -6.13
C ASP A 44 14.21 -7.32 -6.26
N ILE A 45 14.15 -6.06 -5.83
CA ILE A 45 15.31 -5.14 -5.81
C ILE A 45 16.39 -5.67 -4.87
N LEU A 46 15.93 -6.30 -3.78
CA LEU A 46 16.78 -6.87 -2.75
C LEU A 46 16.62 -8.38 -2.76
N THR A 47 17.73 -9.10 -2.54
CA THR A 47 17.73 -10.57 -2.40
C THR A 47 16.88 -11.04 -1.22
N SER A 48 16.64 -10.17 -0.24
CA SER A 48 15.85 -10.46 0.96
C SER A 48 14.84 -9.33 1.22
N PRO A 49 13.63 -9.65 1.72
CA PRO A 49 12.66 -8.64 2.12
C PRO A 49 13.15 -7.84 3.33
N ILE A 50 12.80 -6.55 3.35
CA ILE A 50 13.07 -5.66 4.49
C ILE A 50 11.94 -5.75 5.50
N GLN A 51 12.25 -5.60 6.78
CA GLN A 51 11.24 -5.57 7.84
C GLN A 51 10.59 -4.18 7.88
N GLN A 52 9.26 -4.14 7.84
CA GLN A 52 8.47 -2.92 7.91
C GLN A 52 7.24 -3.13 8.80
N PRO A 53 6.91 -2.17 9.68
CA PRO A 53 5.84 -2.34 10.66
C PRO A 53 4.45 -2.45 10.01
N ASP A 54 4.27 -1.83 8.84
CA ASP A 54 3.00 -1.81 8.11
C ASP A 54 3.20 -1.61 6.59
N TYR A 55 2.08 -1.76 5.85
CA TYR A 55 2.01 -1.55 4.41
C TYR A 55 2.43 -0.13 3.99
N ALA A 56 2.09 0.89 4.77
CA ALA A 56 2.40 2.29 4.46
C ALA A 56 3.91 2.57 4.57
N SER A 57 4.58 1.94 5.52
CA SER A 57 6.03 2.01 5.68
C SER A 57 6.73 1.28 4.53
N CYS A 58 6.22 0.09 4.15
CA CYS A 58 6.70 -0.65 2.98
C CYS A 58 6.56 0.16 1.68
N CYS A 59 5.42 0.81 1.49
CA CYS A 59 5.20 1.77 0.43
C CYS A 59 6.26 2.89 0.43
N SER A 60 6.45 3.55 1.58
CA SER A 60 7.36 4.69 1.67
C SER A 60 8.79 4.30 1.31
N GLN A 61 9.19 3.08 1.67
CA GLN A 61 10.46 2.51 1.24
C GLN A 61 10.54 2.29 -0.26
N CYS A 62 9.47 1.81 -0.90
CA CYS A 62 9.41 1.70 -2.35
C CYS A 62 9.57 3.08 -3.00
N GLN A 63 8.85 4.10 -2.53
CA GLN A 63 8.97 5.47 -3.06
C GLN A 63 10.36 6.08 -2.89
N ALA A 64 11.05 5.76 -1.79
CA ALA A 64 12.42 6.20 -1.55
C ALA A 64 13.46 5.39 -2.34
N THR A 65 13.09 4.21 -2.84
CA THR A 65 14.00 3.33 -3.57
C THR A 65 13.92 3.59 -5.07
N LEU A 66 15.00 4.09 -5.63
CA LEU A 66 15.09 4.31 -7.07
C LEU A 66 14.87 3.00 -7.84
N GLY A 67 13.96 3.03 -8.81
CA GLY A 67 13.62 1.86 -9.62
C GLY A 67 12.59 0.92 -8.99
N CYS A 68 12.02 1.25 -7.82
CA CYS A 68 10.88 0.51 -7.29
C CYS A 68 9.59 0.91 -8.01
N ILE A 69 8.97 -0.06 -8.68
CA ILE A 69 7.72 0.10 -9.43
C ILE A 69 6.56 -0.64 -8.74
N ALA A 70 6.89 -1.65 -7.94
CA ALA A 70 5.92 -2.41 -7.17
C ALA A 70 6.53 -2.90 -5.85
N PHE A 71 5.68 -3.35 -4.93
CA PHE A 71 6.12 -4.01 -3.71
C PHE A 71 5.06 -5.00 -3.24
N THR A 72 5.49 -5.94 -2.41
CA THR A 72 4.58 -6.86 -1.71
C THR A 72 4.91 -6.86 -0.23
N TYR A 73 3.92 -6.52 0.59
CA TYR A 73 3.97 -6.55 2.03
C TYR A 73 3.27 -7.79 2.58
N SER A 74 3.94 -8.50 3.48
CA SER A 74 3.40 -9.65 4.22
C SER A 74 3.07 -9.19 5.63
N SER A 75 1.78 -9.07 5.96
CA SER A 75 1.34 -8.67 7.30
C SER A 75 1.63 -9.72 8.36
N ALA A 76 1.67 -11.01 7.98
CA ALA A 76 1.97 -12.12 8.89
C ALA A 76 3.42 -12.09 9.38
N SER A 77 4.37 -11.67 8.53
CA SER A 77 5.80 -11.68 8.84
C SER A 77 6.45 -10.30 8.88
N GLN A 78 5.66 -9.23 8.68
CA GLN A 78 6.09 -7.83 8.59
C GLN A 78 7.18 -7.59 7.53
N GLN A 79 7.19 -8.44 6.50
CA GLN A 79 8.19 -8.42 5.45
C GLN A 79 7.71 -7.61 4.24
N CYS A 80 8.59 -6.78 3.70
CA CYS A 80 8.36 -5.93 2.55
C CYS A 80 9.34 -6.30 1.44
N SER A 81 8.81 -6.77 0.32
CA SER A 81 9.58 -7.14 -0.87
C SER A 81 9.41 -6.05 -1.93
N LEU A 82 10.41 -5.18 -2.07
CA LEU A 82 10.45 -4.12 -3.07
C LEU A 82 10.80 -4.69 -4.44
N LYS A 83 10.15 -4.22 -5.51
CA LYS A 83 10.24 -4.82 -6.85
C LYS A 83 10.46 -3.80 -7.95
N THR A 84 11.25 -4.17 -8.94
CA THR A 84 11.56 -3.36 -10.12
C THR A 84 10.51 -3.44 -11.23
N SER A 85 9.57 -4.39 -11.17
CA SER A 85 8.51 -4.51 -12.17
C SER A 85 7.31 -5.32 -11.66
N ILE A 86 6.16 -5.09 -12.30
CA ILE A 86 4.93 -5.84 -12.07
C ILE A 86 5.02 -7.13 -12.88
N GLY A 87 5.51 -8.20 -12.23
CA GLY A 87 5.57 -9.53 -12.82
C GLY A 87 4.21 -10.24 -12.85
N SER A 88 4.22 -11.54 -13.16
CA SER A 88 3.05 -12.40 -13.01
C SER A 88 2.69 -12.53 -11.52
N GLY A 89 1.67 -11.81 -11.09
CA GLY A 89 1.17 -11.94 -9.73
C GLY A 89 0.34 -13.21 -9.53
N ARG A 90 0.27 -13.67 -8.29
CA ARG A 90 -0.57 -14.80 -7.88
C ARG A 90 -1.44 -14.40 -6.72
N SER A 91 -2.64 -14.97 -6.66
CA SER A 91 -3.44 -14.97 -5.45
C SER A 91 -2.62 -15.63 -4.33
N SER A 92 -2.54 -14.93 -3.21
CA SER A 92 -1.83 -15.37 -2.01
C SER A 92 -2.83 -15.69 -0.91
N THR A 93 -2.34 -16.38 0.13
CA THR A 93 -2.93 -16.30 1.46
C THR A 93 -3.11 -14.81 1.81
N GLY A 94 -4.26 -14.43 2.36
CA GLY A 94 -4.71 -13.04 2.50
C GLY A 94 -3.82 -12.10 3.34
N ASP A 95 -2.69 -12.60 3.84
CA ASP A 95 -1.64 -11.87 4.53
C ASP A 95 -0.73 -11.06 3.59
N ARG A 96 -0.71 -11.35 2.28
CA ARG A 96 0.09 -10.58 1.31
C ARG A 96 -0.71 -9.48 0.63
N ILE A 97 -0.19 -8.27 0.72
CA ILE A 97 -0.77 -7.05 0.18
C ILE A 97 0.26 -6.45 -0.78
N SER A 98 -0.06 -6.34 -2.07
CA SER A 98 0.81 -5.72 -3.05
C SER A 98 0.39 -4.29 -3.37
N GLY A 99 1.37 -3.44 -3.65
CA GLY A 99 1.17 -2.10 -4.20
C GLY A 99 1.94 -1.96 -5.50
N TYR A 100 1.35 -1.38 -6.54
CA TYR A 100 2.03 -1.12 -7.82
C TYR A 100 1.49 0.15 -8.51
N ASN A 101 2.33 0.81 -9.31
CA ASN A 101 1.95 1.99 -10.12
C ASN A 101 2.09 1.70 -11.62
#